data_AF-A0A672HY87-F1
#
_entry.id   AF-A0A672HY87-F1
#
_cell.length_a   1.000
_cell.length_b   1.000
_cell.length_c   1.000
_cell.angle_alpha   90.00
_cell.angle_beta   90.00
_cell.angle_gamma   90.00
#
_symmetry.space_group_name_H-M   'P 1'
#
loop_
_entity.id
_entity.type
_entity.pdbx_description
1 polymer ?
#
loop_
_entity_poly.entity_id
_entity_poly.type
_entity_poly.pdbx_seq_one_letter_code
_entity_poly.pdbx_strand_id
1 'polypeptide(L)'
;MPLFIEDKQVGPIDSIEDLYRKYPSLKESAKAFLSKPVVSVDPKSLLYVQQREVAATTKGDKHVSVIGTEDATTCHMVVLRHTGTGAVALAHCDGFNTPRQVSLIVKAVTSLSGHFHEGRLELHVVGGFEDDKKLSEKISHDLLTMFQNQDLNIYLETFCTTGNHEMSETLINMKKSSPNHPTSILIYMSHETFPLAFNHLVIHL
;
A
#
# COMPACT_ATOMS: atom_id res chain seq x y z
N MET A 1 3.78 -10.77 -17.27
CA MET A 1 2.96 -9.55 -17.11
C MET A 1 1.63 -9.80 -16.40
N PRO A 2 1.54 -10.37 -15.19
CA PRO A 2 0.24 -10.72 -14.63
C PRO A 2 -0.11 -9.75 -13.48
N LEU A 3 -0.13 -8.44 -13.79
CA LEU A 3 -0.86 -7.50 -12.95
C LEU A 3 -2.33 -7.54 -13.39
N PHE A 4 -3.25 -7.71 -12.45
CA PHE A 4 -4.68 -7.79 -12.69
C PHE A 4 -5.41 -6.64 -12.02
N ILE A 5 -6.45 -6.13 -12.67
CA ILE A 5 -7.44 -5.22 -12.09
C ILE A 5 -8.80 -5.77 -12.50
N GLU A 6 -9.74 -5.91 -11.55
CA GLU A 6 -11.06 -6.53 -11.81
C GLU A 6 -10.93 -7.92 -12.46
N ASP A 7 -9.98 -8.73 -11.99
CA ASP A 7 -9.65 -10.06 -12.53
C ASP A 7 -9.25 -10.09 -14.01
N LYS A 8 -8.95 -8.92 -14.61
CA LYS A 8 -8.47 -8.80 -15.98
C LYS A 8 -6.99 -8.43 -16.00
N GLN A 9 -6.22 -9.14 -16.80
CA GLN A 9 -4.82 -8.84 -17.01
C GLN A 9 -4.66 -7.44 -17.62
N VAL A 10 -3.78 -6.65 -17.03
CA VAL A 10 -3.50 -5.26 -17.42
C VAL A 10 -2.32 -5.28 -18.40
N GLY A 11 -2.50 -4.60 -19.54
CA GLY A 11 -1.41 -4.30 -20.49
C GLY A 11 -0.44 -3.24 -19.94
N PRO A 12 0.56 -2.80 -20.71
CA PRO A 12 1.48 -1.75 -20.27
C PRO A 12 0.73 -0.51 -19.75
N ILE A 13 1.25 0.09 -18.68
CA ILE A 13 0.66 1.27 -18.05
C ILE A 13 1.45 2.49 -18.51
N ASP A 14 0.86 3.30 -19.38
CA ASP A 14 1.53 4.48 -19.95
C ASP A 14 1.43 5.70 -19.01
N SER A 15 0.29 5.88 -18.35
CA SER A 15 0.07 6.95 -17.37
C SER A 15 -0.90 6.53 -16.26
N ILE A 16 -0.78 7.18 -15.09
CA ILE A 16 -1.67 6.94 -13.95
C ILE A 16 -3.09 7.48 -14.21
N GLU A 17 -3.20 8.60 -14.92
CA GLU A 17 -4.49 9.17 -15.32
C GLU A 17 -5.29 8.21 -16.21
N ASP A 18 -4.63 7.63 -17.22
CA ASP A 18 -5.25 6.65 -18.11
C ASP A 18 -5.67 5.39 -17.36
N LEU A 19 -4.88 4.96 -16.37
CA LEU A 19 -5.21 3.82 -15.51
C LEU A 19 -6.52 4.07 -14.76
N TYR A 20 -6.65 5.23 -14.11
CA TYR A 20 -7.89 5.60 -13.41
C TYR A 20 -9.08 5.81 -14.34
N ARG A 21 -8.86 6.27 -15.57
CA ARG A 21 -9.91 6.39 -16.59
C ARG A 21 -10.40 5.01 -17.05
N LYS A 22 -9.47 4.06 -17.22
CA LYS A 22 -9.76 2.70 -17.69
C LYS A 22 -10.37 1.81 -16.61
N TYR A 23 -10.01 2.02 -15.35
CA TYR A 23 -10.47 1.24 -14.20
C TYR A 23 -11.08 2.15 -13.12
N PRO A 24 -12.33 2.61 -13.30
CA PRO A 24 -13.01 3.48 -12.33
C PRO A 24 -13.15 2.86 -10.93
N SER A 25 -13.18 1.53 -10.82
CA SER A 25 -13.18 0.79 -9.55
C SER A 25 -12.01 1.13 -8.65
N LEU A 26 -10.85 1.54 -9.20
CA LEU A 26 -9.72 2.01 -8.40
C LEU A 26 -10.03 3.33 -7.69
N LYS A 27 -10.85 4.21 -8.28
CA LYS A 27 -11.32 5.43 -7.61
C LYS A 27 -12.26 5.08 -6.47
N GLU A 28 -13.14 4.10 -6.68
CA GLU A 28 -14.07 3.63 -5.66
C GLU A 28 -13.34 2.97 -4.48
N SER A 29 -12.35 2.11 -4.75
CA SER A 29 -11.54 1.48 -3.70
C SER A 29 -10.70 2.50 -2.94
N ALA A 30 -10.16 3.52 -3.62
CA ALA A 30 -9.49 4.63 -2.96
C ALA A 30 -10.44 5.46 -2.07
N LYS A 31 -11.66 5.78 -2.55
CA LYS A 31 -12.68 6.46 -1.73
C LYS A 31 -13.07 5.62 -0.52
N ALA A 32 -13.27 4.32 -0.72
CA ALA A 32 -13.61 3.38 0.35
C ALA A 32 -12.47 3.21 1.36
N PHE A 33 -11.22 3.37 0.93
CA PHE A 33 -10.07 3.40 1.83
C PHE A 33 -10.06 4.69 2.67
N LEU A 34 -10.25 5.85 2.02
CA LEU A 34 -10.24 7.16 2.67
C LEU A 34 -11.42 7.39 3.62
N SER A 35 -12.55 6.70 3.43
CA SER A 35 -13.71 6.81 4.31
C SER A 35 -13.60 5.99 5.60
N LYS A 36 -12.54 5.17 5.75
CA LYS A 36 -12.36 4.34 6.94
C LYS A 36 -12.04 5.20 8.17
N PRO A 37 -12.65 4.90 9.32
CA PRO A 37 -12.37 5.63 10.54
C PRO A 37 -10.94 5.35 11.01
N VAL A 38 -10.37 6.35 11.64
CA VAL A 38 -9.07 6.24 12.31
C VAL A 38 -9.20 5.34 13.53
N VAL A 39 -8.23 4.47 13.75
CA VAL A 39 -8.20 3.56 14.90
C VAL A 39 -6.93 3.84 15.72
N SER A 40 -6.95 3.60 17.03
CA SER A 40 -5.73 3.66 17.87
C SER A 40 -5.14 2.26 17.97
N VAL A 41 -3.81 2.13 17.91
CA VAL A 41 -3.11 0.84 18.04
C VAL A 41 -2.30 0.79 19.32
N ASP A 42 -2.34 -0.35 20.00
CA ASP A 42 -1.45 -0.64 21.12
C ASP A 42 -0.01 -0.81 20.60
N PRO A 43 0.96 0.00 21.04
CA PRO A 43 2.34 -0.09 20.59
C PRO A 43 2.99 -1.45 20.89
N LYS A 44 2.49 -2.22 21.86
CA LYS A 44 3.10 -3.50 22.28
C LYS A 44 3.09 -4.58 21.20
N SER A 45 2.19 -4.49 20.23
CA SER A 45 2.02 -5.51 19.18
C SER A 45 2.14 -4.91 17.77
N LEU A 46 2.74 -3.72 17.68
CA LEU A 46 3.01 -2.99 16.46
C LEU A 46 4.44 -3.24 15.98
N LEU A 47 4.58 -3.69 14.75
CA LEU A 47 5.81 -3.62 13.96
C LEU A 47 5.75 -2.38 13.08
N TYR A 48 6.43 -1.33 13.53
CA TYR A 48 6.56 -0.10 12.77
C TYR A 48 7.66 -0.22 11.70
N VAL A 49 7.37 0.23 10.48
CA VAL A 49 8.23 0.15 9.31
C VAL A 49 8.60 1.57 8.89
N GLN A 50 9.89 1.92 8.94
CA GLN A 50 10.36 3.23 8.52
C GLN A 50 10.49 3.33 7.00
N GLN A 51 10.71 4.55 6.51
CA GLN A 51 11.03 4.80 5.11
C GLN A 51 12.22 3.93 4.65
N ARG A 52 12.09 3.31 3.47
CA ARG A 52 13.02 2.33 2.86
C ARG A 52 13.11 0.98 3.57
N GLU A 53 12.27 0.72 4.56
CA GLU A 53 12.19 -0.59 5.19
C GLU A 53 11.07 -1.43 4.58
N VAL A 54 11.23 -2.74 4.73
CA VAL A 54 10.23 -3.75 4.39
C VAL A 54 10.13 -4.68 5.58
N ALA A 55 8.92 -4.94 6.04
CA ALA A 55 8.66 -5.97 7.02
C ALA A 55 7.51 -6.86 6.56
N ALA A 56 7.48 -8.09 7.06
CA ALA A 56 6.50 -9.08 6.70
C ALA A 56 6.16 -9.97 7.89
N THR A 57 4.91 -10.40 7.96
CA THR A 57 4.42 -11.28 9.03
C THR A 57 3.24 -12.12 8.52
N THR A 58 2.66 -12.94 9.38
CA THR A 58 1.51 -13.79 9.08
C THR A 58 0.50 -13.71 10.22
N LYS A 59 -0.73 -14.20 9.99
CA LYS A 59 -1.74 -14.33 11.05
C LYS A 59 -1.31 -15.23 12.23
N GLY A 60 -0.24 -16.02 12.09
CA GLY A 60 0.27 -16.91 13.12
C GLY A 60 1.34 -16.27 14.04
N ASP A 61 1.75 -15.03 13.78
CA ASP A 61 2.73 -14.33 14.61
C ASP A 61 2.13 -13.97 15.98
N LYS A 62 2.81 -14.36 17.06
CA LYS A 62 2.35 -14.15 18.44
C LYS A 62 2.79 -12.81 19.03
N HIS A 63 3.68 -12.11 18.35
CA HIS A 63 4.29 -10.87 18.82
C HIS A 63 3.85 -9.67 17.98
N VAL A 64 3.62 -9.88 16.69
CA VAL A 64 3.18 -8.84 15.76
C VAL A 64 1.73 -9.07 15.37
N SER A 65 0.84 -8.20 15.85
CA SER A 65 -0.57 -8.18 15.40
C SER A 65 -0.85 -7.05 14.41
N VAL A 66 0.04 -6.05 14.35
CA VAL A 66 -0.08 -4.90 13.46
C VAL A 66 1.27 -4.64 12.81
N ILE A 67 1.27 -4.44 11.50
CA ILE A 67 2.39 -3.84 10.78
C ILE A 67 1.95 -2.44 10.36
N GLY A 68 2.83 -1.46 10.32
CA GLY A 68 2.41 -0.14 9.89
C GLY A 68 3.54 0.81 9.65
N THR A 69 3.21 1.92 9.01
CA THR A 69 4.16 2.98 8.69
C THR A 69 3.41 4.30 8.72
N GLU A 70 4.12 5.40 8.55
CA GLU A 70 3.57 6.73 8.66
C GLU A 70 4.36 7.67 7.73
N ASP A 71 3.95 8.93 7.59
CA ASP A 71 4.71 9.98 6.87
C ASP A 71 4.90 9.79 5.37
N ALA A 72 3.94 9.12 4.71
CA ALA A 72 3.89 9.02 3.27
C ALA A 72 3.47 10.35 2.62
N THR A 73 4.42 11.30 2.54
CA THR A 73 4.22 12.55 1.82
C THR A 73 4.40 12.27 0.32
N THR A 74 5.60 12.36 -0.24
CA THR A 74 5.82 12.01 -1.66
C THR A 74 5.99 10.51 -1.89
N CYS A 75 6.25 9.76 -0.82
CA CYS A 75 6.48 8.33 -0.76
C CYS A 75 5.16 7.52 -0.77
N HIS A 76 5.32 6.21 -0.93
CA HIS A 76 4.24 5.25 -1.11
C HIS A 76 4.37 4.10 -0.13
N MET A 77 3.24 3.75 0.45
CA MET A 77 3.07 2.56 1.26
C MET A 77 2.59 1.46 0.34
N VAL A 78 3.34 0.36 0.31
CA VAL A 78 3.07 -0.76 -0.56
C VAL A 78 2.82 -1.98 0.31
N VAL A 79 1.64 -2.56 0.17
CA VAL A 79 1.28 -3.80 0.84
C VAL A 79 0.99 -4.86 -0.19
N LEU A 80 1.64 -6.01 -0.01
CA LEU A 80 1.36 -7.23 -0.76
C LEU A 80 0.89 -8.28 0.24
N ARG A 81 -0.25 -8.90 -0.03
CA ARG A 81 -0.87 -9.89 0.85
C ARG A 81 -1.21 -11.15 0.08
N HIS A 82 -0.92 -12.30 0.66
CA HIS A 82 -1.45 -13.58 0.20
C HIS A 82 -2.74 -13.92 0.95
N THR A 83 -3.85 -14.06 0.24
CA THR A 83 -5.19 -14.16 0.87
C THR A 83 -5.42 -15.47 1.61
N GLY A 84 -4.88 -16.59 1.12
CA GLY A 84 -5.09 -17.91 1.73
C GLY A 84 -4.31 -18.11 3.03
N THR A 85 -3.03 -17.73 3.04
CA THR A 85 -2.16 -17.87 4.22
C THR A 85 -2.26 -16.69 5.17
N GLY A 86 -2.72 -15.53 4.69
CA GLY A 86 -2.66 -14.28 5.43
C GLY A 86 -1.23 -13.75 5.62
N ALA A 87 -0.26 -14.22 4.83
CA ALA A 87 1.06 -13.61 4.79
C ALA A 87 0.95 -12.19 4.20
N VAL A 88 1.66 -11.25 4.79
CA VAL A 88 1.67 -9.85 4.37
C VAL A 88 3.08 -9.31 4.39
N ALA A 89 3.40 -8.43 3.46
CA ALA A 89 4.55 -7.55 3.55
C ALA A 89 4.09 -6.10 3.38
N LEU A 90 4.65 -5.21 4.20
CA LEU A 90 4.50 -3.77 4.08
C LEU A 90 5.86 -3.16 3.83
N ALA A 91 5.91 -2.23 2.89
CA ALA A 91 7.08 -1.43 2.58
C ALA A 91 6.72 0.05 2.51
N HIS A 92 7.66 0.89 2.94
CA HIS A 92 7.58 2.33 2.75
C HIS A 92 8.58 2.73 1.66
N CYS A 93 8.06 2.96 0.46
CA CYS A 93 8.81 3.19 -0.76
C CYS A 93 8.94 4.70 -1.06
N ASP A 94 10.16 5.21 -1.19
CA ASP A 94 10.42 6.62 -1.50
C ASP A 94 10.95 6.84 -2.92
N GLY A 95 10.84 5.83 -3.79
CA GLY A 95 11.40 5.83 -5.14
C GLY A 95 12.87 5.44 -5.23
N PHE A 96 13.55 5.22 -4.10
CA PHE A 96 14.95 4.78 -4.13
C PHE A 96 15.04 3.28 -4.46
N ASN A 97 15.58 2.97 -5.64
CA ASN A 97 15.81 1.59 -6.10
C ASN A 97 14.52 0.74 -6.04
N THR A 98 13.46 1.25 -6.67
CA THR A 98 12.15 0.58 -6.80
C THR A 98 12.25 -0.90 -7.21
N PRO A 99 13.09 -1.31 -8.18
CA PRO A 99 13.21 -2.73 -8.54
C PRO A 99 13.62 -3.62 -7.37
N ARG A 100 14.60 -3.17 -6.56
CA ARG A 100 15.04 -3.90 -5.37
C ARG A 100 13.95 -3.95 -4.30
N GLN A 101 13.24 -2.84 -4.06
CA GLN A 101 12.16 -2.81 -3.07
C GLN A 101 11.02 -3.77 -3.44
N VAL A 102 10.57 -3.75 -4.70
CA VAL A 102 9.54 -4.68 -5.19
C VAL A 102 10.00 -6.14 -5.05
N SER A 103 11.25 -6.45 -5.41
CA SER A 103 11.82 -7.79 -5.22
C SER A 103 11.81 -8.24 -3.76
N LEU A 104 12.15 -7.34 -2.81
CA LEU A 104 12.11 -7.63 -1.38
C LEU A 104 10.68 -7.90 -0.89
N ILE A 105 9.70 -7.08 -1.31
CA ILE A 105 8.28 -7.26 -0.95
C ILE A 105 7.78 -8.61 -1.42
N VAL A 106 7.96 -8.93 -2.71
CA VAL A 106 7.53 -10.19 -3.31
C VAL A 106 8.20 -11.37 -2.61
N LYS A 107 9.51 -11.30 -2.39
CA LYS A 107 10.25 -12.36 -1.69
C LYS A 107 9.75 -12.57 -0.26
N ALA A 108 9.46 -11.49 0.46
CA ALA A 108 9.00 -11.56 1.84
C ALA A 108 7.64 -12.26 1.94
N VAL A 109 6.66 -11.87 1.12
CA VAL A 109 5.32 -12.52 1.11
C VAL A 109 5.40 -13.97 0.65
N THR A 110 6.12 -14.25 -0.42
CA THR A 110 6.20 -15.61 -0.99
C THR A 110 6.92 -16.57 -0.05
N SER A 111 7.97 -16.13 0.64
CA SER A 111 8.68 -16.95 1.65
C SER A 111 7.76 -17.34 2.82
N LEU A 112 6.84 -16.45 3.21
CA LEU A 112 5.87 -16.70 4.28
C LEU A 112 4.61 -17.45 3.80
N SER A 113 4.35 -17.45 2.50
CA SER A 113 3.18 -18.11 1.91
C SER A 113 3.41 -19.60 1.62
N GLY A 114 4.65 -20.09 1.73
CA GLY A 114 4.98 -21.50 1.51
C GLY A 114 4.56 -22.00 0.12
N HIS A 115 4.18 -23.27 0.03
CA HIS A 115 3.67 -23.91 -1.19
C HIS A 115 2.13 -23.92 -1.24
N PHE A 116 1.47 -23.02 -0.51
CA PHE A 116 0.01 -23.01 -0.44
C PHE A 116 -0.57 -22.54 -1.77
N HIS A 117 -1.38 -23.39 -2.40
CA HIS A 117 -1.99 -23.15 -3.70
C HIS A 117 -3.34 -22.41 -3.62
N GLU A 118 -3.91 -22.28 -2.42
CA GLU A 118 -5.18 -21.59 -2.21
C GLU A 118 -4.96 -20.11 -1.89
N GLY A 119 -5.72 -19.24 -2.57
CA GLY A 119 -5.65 -17.79 -2.43
C GLY A 119 -5.01 -17.10 -3.64
N ARG A 120 -4.75 -15.79 -3.49
CA ARG A 120 -4.10 -14.94 -4.49
C ARG A 120 -3.27 -13.85 -3.82
N LEU A 121 -2.42 -13.18 -4.61
CA LEU A 121 -1.65 -12.02 -4.16
C LEU A 121 -2.43 -10.73 -4.44
N GLU A 122 -2.79 -10.01 -3.39
CA GLU A 122 -3.46 -8.71 -3.46
C GLU A 122 -2.46 -7.60 -3.15
N LEU A 123 -2.39 -6.61 -4.05
CA LEU A 123 -1.52 -5.45 -4.00
C LEU A 123 -2.34 -4.21 -3.65
N HIS A 124 -1.80 -3.44 -2.72
CA HIS A 124 -2.37 -2.18 -2.26
C HIS A 124 -1.27 -1.14 -2.23
N VAL A 125 -1.49 -0.02 -2.91
CA VAL A 125 -0.54 1.09 -2.99
C VAL A 125 -1.25 2.35 -2.55
N VAL A 126 -0.70 3.01 -1.53
CA VAL A 126 -1.29 4.21 -0.93
C VAL A 126 -0.20 5.26 -0.74
N GLY A 127 -0.52 6.53 -0.96
CA GLY A 127 0.40 7.64 -0.73
C GLY A 127 0.80 8.34 -2.02
N GLY A 128 1.78 9.23 -1.92
CA GLY A 128 2.12 10.16 -2.97
C GLY A 128 1.04 11.24 -3.14
N PHE A 129 1.29 12.42 -2.58
CA PHE A 129 0.51 13.62 -2.88
C PHE A 129 1.01 14.28 -4.17
N GLU A 130 0.15 15.07 -4.82
CA GLU A 130 0.52 15.77 -6.04
C GLU A 130 1.57 16.85 -5.75
N ASP A 131 2.78 16.64 -6.25
CA ASP A 131 3.93 17.51 -6.02
C ASP A 131 4.41 18.17 -7.33
N ASP A 132 4.88 19.42 -7.24
CA ASP A 132 5.37 20.20 -8.40
C ASP A 132 6.49 19.51 -9.18
N LYS A 133 7.22 18.59 -8.53
CA LYS A 133 8.33 17.85 -9.13
C LYS A 133 7.88 16.53 -9.77
N LYS A 134 6.58 16.21 -9.73
CA LYS A 134 6.00 14.95 -10.23
C LYS A 134 6.68 13.70 -9.69
N LEU A 135 7.26 13.77 -8.50
CA LEU A 135 7.95 12.64 -7.87
C LEU A 135 6.94 11.54 -7.54
N SER A 136 5.79 11.89 -6.98
CA SER A 136 4.79 10.91 -6.60
C SER A 136 4.14 10.21 -7.79
N GLU A 137 3.93 10.93 -8.90
CA GLU A 137 3.49 10.34 -10.17
C GLU A 137 4.53 9.34 -10.69
N LYS A 138 5.81 9.74 -10.70
CA LYS A 138 6.92 8.87 -11.12
C LYS A 138 7.02 7.60 -10.27
N ILE A 139 6.99 7.72 -8.94
CA ILE A 139 7.09 6.57 -8.04
C ILE A 139 5.89 5.63 -8.22
N SER A 140 4.68 6.18 -8.37
CA SER A 140 3.47 5.41 -8.67
C SER A 140 3.64 4.57 -9.93
N HIS A 141 4.13 5.19 -11.00
CA HIS A 141 4.37 4.53 -12.29
C HIS A 141 5.46 3.45 -12.20
N ASP A 142 6.60 3.77 -11.57
CA ASP A 142 7.71 2.84 -11.39
C ASP A 142 7.28 1.60 -10.59
N LEU A 143 6.50 1.79 -9.51
CA LEU A 143 5.97 0.68 -8.70
C LEU A 143 5.09 -0.25 -9.53
N LEU A 144 4.11 0.29 -10.24
CA LEU A 144 3.19 -0.51 -11.06
C LEU A 144 3.94 -1.28 -12.15
N THR A 145 4.90 -0.63 -12.81
CA THR A 145 5.74 -1.26 -13.84
C THR A 145 6.55 -2.42 -13.25
N MET A 146 7.14 -2.23 -12.07
CA MET A 146 7.94 -3.28 -11.42
C MET A 146 7.08 -4.44 -10.94
N PHE A 147 5.85 -4.20 -10.45
CA PHE A 147 4.91 -5.27 -10.11
C PHE A 147 4.39 -6.01 -11.34
N GLN A 148 4.14 -5.31 -12.44
CA GLN A 148 3.72 -5.92 -13.70
C GLN A 148 4.79 -6.86 -14.29
N ASN A 149 6.06 -6.58 -14.01
CA ASN A 149 7.20 -7.38 -14.46
C ASN A 149 7.48 -8.62 -13.59
N GLN A 150 6.69 -8.87 -12.54
CA GLN A 150 6.83 -10.10 -11.75
C GLN A 150 6.26 -11.31 -12.49
N ASP A 151 6.76 -12.51 -12.19
CA ASP A 151 6.28 -13.78 -12.74
C ASP A 151 5.07 -14.35 -11.97
N LEU A 152 4.42 -13.53 -11.14
CA LEU A 152 3.32 -13.91 -10.27
C LEU A 152 2.04 -13.16 -10.64
N ASN A 153 0.90 -13.82 -10.48
CA ASN A 153 -0.41 -13.17 -10.59
C ASN A 153 -0.66 -12.28 -9.37
N ILE A 154 -0.63 -10.97 -9.60
CA ILE A 154 -0.81 -9.93 -8.58
C ILE A 154 -2.05 -9.11 -8.94
N TYR A 155 -2.96 -8.95 -8.00
CA TYR A 155 -4.24 -8.28 -8.18
C TYR A 155 -4.17 -6.92 -7.49
N LEU A 156 -4.25 -5.84 -8.25
CA LEU A 156 -4.27 -4.49 -7.70
C LEU A 156 -5.67 -4.16 -7.18
N GLU A 157 -5.81 -4.18 -5.86
CA GLU A 157 -7.10 -4.04 -5.17
C GLU A 157 -7.32 -2.62 -4.63
N THR A 158 -6.25 -1.96 -4.18
CA THR A 158 -6.32 -0.57 -3.73
C THR A 158 -5.20 0.21 -4.38
N PHE A 159 -5.57 1.24 -5.12
CA PHE A 159 -4.61 2.16 -5.72
C PHE A 159 -5.04 3.58 -5.37
N CYS A 160 -4.44 4.07 -4.29
CA CYS A 160 -4.74 5.34 -3.67
C CYS A 160 -3.50 6.23 -3.78
N THR A 161 -3.25 6.80 -4.98
CA THR A 161 -2.12 7.71 -5.24
C THR A 161 -2.50 8.97 -6.04
N THR A 162 -1.50 9.80 -6.39
CA THR A 162 -1.65 10.98 -7.28
C THR A 162 -2.34 10.65 -8.60
N GLY A 163 -3.03 11.63 -9.20
CA GLY A 163 -3.77 11.47 -10.46
C GLY A 163 -5.28 11.26 -10.27
N ASN A 164 -5.73 11.22 -9.02
CA ASN A 164 -7.14 11.33 -8.66
C ASN A 164 -7.38 12.68 -7.95
N HIS A 165 -7.95 13.65 -8.67
CA HIS A 165 -8.11 15.04 -8.19
C HIS A 165 -8.82 15.13 -6.82
N GLU A 166 -9.85 14.29 -6.60
CA GLU A 166 -10.60 14.23 -5.34
C GLU A 166 -9.74 13.70 -4.16
N MET A 167 -8.70 12.93 -4.47
CA MET A 167 -7.78 12.40 -3.47
C MET A 167 -6.70 13.39 -3.07
N SER A 168 -6.15 14.16 -4.02
CA SER A 168 -5.20 15.23 -3.73
C SER A 168 -5.80 16.14 -2.65
N GLU A 169 -7.05 16.57 -2.81
CA GLU A 169 -7.74 17.41 -1.83
C GLU A 169 -7.98 16.72 -0.48
N THR A 170 -8.37 15.44 -0.47
CA THR A 170 -8.63 14.71 0.79
C THR A 170 -7.35 14.49 1.59
N LEU A 171 -6.26 14.06 0.94
CA LEU A 171 -4.95 13.90 1.57
C LEU A 171 -4.38 15.26 2.03
N ILE A 172 -4.55 16.31 1.23
CA ILE A 172 -4.18 17.69 1.60
C ILE A 172 -5.01 18.19 2.80
N ASN A 173 -6.31 17.92 2.84
CA ASN A 173 -7.19 18.33 3.93
C ASN A 173 -6.87 17.57 5.22
N MET A 174 -6.53 16.28 5.14
CA MET A 174 -5.99 15.50 6.27
C MET A 174 -4.67 16.11 6.79
N LYS A 175 -3.80 16.61 5.92
CA LYS A 175 -2.57 17.34 6.31
C LYS A 175 -2.87 18.71 6.94
N LYS A 176 -3.87 19.44 6.44
CA LYS A 176 -4.27 20.76 6.95
C LYS A 176 -4.98 20.70 8.31
N SER A 177 -5.74 19.65 8.58
CA SER A 177 -6.42 19.47 9.88
C SER A 177 -5.47 19.07 11.01
N SER A 178 -4.27 18.57 10.68
CA SER A 178 -3.23 18.24 11.66
C SER A 178 -1.84 18.73 11.22
N PRO A 179 -1.60 20.07 11.17
CA PRO A 179 -0.39 20.65 10.57
C PRO A 179 0.92 20.32 11.30
N ASN A 180 0.83 19.83 12.55
CA ASN A 180 1.97 19.39 13.37
C ASN A 180 2.12 17.85 13.39
N HIS A 181 1.26 17.10 12.71
CA HIS A 181 1.29 15.64 12.70
C HIS A 181 1.28 15.16 11.25
N PRO A 182 2.41 14.64 10.76
CA PRO A 182 2.49 14.16 9.39
C PRO A 182 1.49 13.01 9.15
N THR A 183 1.02 12.87 7.91
CA THR A 183 -0.07 11.97 7.51
C THR A 183 0.29 10.50 7.80
N SER A 184 -0.08 10.02 8.99
CA SER A 184 0.23 8.67 9.47
C SER A 184 -0.74 7.62 8.94
N ILE A 185 -0.56 7.16 7.69
CA ILE A 185 -1.37 6.04 7.16
C ILE A 185 -0.80 4.69 7.66
N LEU A 186 -1.24 4.22 8.82
CA LEU A 186 -0.97 2.87 9.29
C LEU A 186 -1.81 1.86 8.46
N ILE A 187 -1.33 0.64 8.18
CA ILE A 187 -2.14 -0.41 7.52
C ILE A 187 -2.27 -1.61 8.43
N TYR A 188 -3.42 -1.70 9.10
CA TYR A 188 -3.74 -2.76 10.04
C TYR A 188 -4.05 -4.10 9.37
N MET A 189 -3.64 -5.18 10.05
CA MET A 189 -4.10 -6.53 9.78
C MET A 189 -4.77 -7.11 11.04
N SER A 190 -6.09 -6.91 11.22
CA SER A 190 -6.82 -7.92 12.00
C SER A 190 -7.10 -9.11 11.10
N HIS A 191 -7.38 -10.22 11.75
CA HIS A 191 -7.86 -11.45 11.17
C HIS A 191 -9.04 -11.29 10.17
N GLU A 192 -9.74 -10.14 10.13
CA GLU A 192 -11.02 -9.96 9.42
C GLU A 192 -11.12 -8.78 8.44
N THR A 193 -10.34 -7.67 8.55
CA THR A 193 -10.54 -6.48 7.68
C THR A 193 -9.24 -5.87 7.16
N PHE A 194 -9.20 -5.61 5.84
CA PHE A 194 -8.04 -5.03 5.13
C PHE A 194 -8.51 -4.22 3.90
N PRO A 195 -7.83 -3.13 3.49
CA PRO A 195 -6.86 -2.32 4.24
C PRO A 195 -7.58 -1.30 5.16
N LEU A 196 -7.13 -1.04 6.38
CA LEU A 196 -7.64 0.09 7.18
C LEU A 196 -6.71 1.30 7.05
N ALA A 197 -7.26 2.52 6.97
CA ALA A 197 -6.52 3.78 6.99
C ALA A 197 -6.49 4.34 8.43
N PHE A 198 -5.40 5.01 8.80
CA PHE A 198 -5.24 5.68 10.10
C PHE A 198 -4.80 7.13 9.86
N ASN A 199 -5.08 8.02 10.81
CA ASN A 199 -4.55 9.39 10.82
C ASN A 199 -3.72 9.69 12.07
N HIS A 200 -3.68 8.80 13.07
CA HIS A 200 -2.96 9.03 14.32
C HIS A 200 -2.41 7.73 14.91
N LEU A 201 -1.08 7.64 14.97
CA LEU A 201 -0.38 6.75 15.89
C LEU A 201 0.21 7.62 17.00
N VAL A 202 -0.42 7.65 18.17
CA VAL A 202 0.23 8.21 19.35
C VAL A 202 1.04 7.09 19.98
N ILE A 203 2.30 6.94 19.57
CA ILE A 203 3.23 6.08 20.30
C ILE A 203 3.58 6.82 21.59
N HIS A 204 2.93 6.46 22.69
CA HIS A 204 3.42 6.82 24.02
C HIS A 204 4.67 5.98 24.30
N LEU A 205 5.84 6.51 23.93
CA LEU A 205 7.14 5.99 24.35
C LEU A 205 7.39 6.28 25.83
#